data_AF-A0AAV1UII3-F1
#
_entry.id   AF-A0AAV1UII3-F1
#
_cell.length_a   1.000
_cell.length_b   1.000
_cell.length_c   1.000
_cell.angle_alpha   90.00
_cell.angle_beta   90.00
_cell.angle_gamma   90.00
#
_symmetry.space_group_name_H-M   'P 1'
#
loop_
_entity.id
_entity.type
_entity.pdbx_description
1 polymer ?
#
loop_
_entity_poly.entity_id
_entity_poly.type
_entity_poly.pdbx_seq_one_letter_code
_entity_poly.pdbx_strand_id
1 'polypeptide(L)'
;MGFKKCESDHCIYIKRDDQDMILVVLYVDDLILASSNNELLKSTKMALSKRFEMTDLGELNYFLGMEIKNDRKTGMVTVQQTKFLKSVLTKFGMDNSKPVKTPQDPGLKLTKNMCEQECKHEDTMCNVPYRSAV
;
A
#
# COMPACT_ATOMS: atom_id res chain seq x y z
N MET A 1 2.70 -25.79 -9.37
CA MET A 1 3.34 -25.05 -8.25
C MET A 1 2.66 -25.29 -6.90
N GLY A 2 1.43 -25.85 -6.85
CA GLY A 2 0.84 -26.37 -5.60
C GLY A 2 0.27 -25.31 -4.65
N PHE A 3 0.09 -24.07 -5.13
CA PHE A 3 -0.54 -23.00 -4.37
C PHE A 3 -2.06 -23.17 -4.35
N LYS A 4 -2.68 -22.83 -3.23
CA LYS A 4 -4.12 -22.68 -3.07
C LYS A 4 -4.45 -21.19 -3.01
N LYS A 5 -5.46 -20.76 -3.77
CA LYS A 5 -5.96 -19.39 -3.72
C LYS A 5 -6.65 -19.16 -2.36
N CYS A 6 -6.39 -18.02 -1.72
CA CYS A 6 -7.10 -17.62 -0.52
C CYS A 6 -8.57 -17.33 -0.84
N GLU A 7 -9.47 -17.78 0.03
CA GLU A 7 -10.92 -17.61 -0.14
C GLU A 7 -11.34 -16.16 0.10
N SER A 8 -10.75 -15.52 1.12
CA SER A 8 -11.08 -14.14 1.50
C SER A 8 -10.47 -13.09 0.58
N ASP A 9 -9.36 -13.41 -0.10
CA ASP A 9 -8.67 -12.48 -1.00
C ASP A 9 -8.09 -13.23 -2.20
N HIS A 10 -8.64 -12.99 -3.39
CA HIS A 10 -8.22 -13.66 -4.62
C HIS A 10 -6.84 -13.25 -5.14
N CYS A 11 -6.26 -12.18 -4.59
CA CYS A 11 -4.90 -11.76 -4.88
C CYS A 11 -3.85 -12.51 -4.05
N ILE A 12 -4.26 -13.35 -3.10
CA ILE A 12 -3.36 -14.09 -2.21
C ILE A 12 -3.37 -15.57 -2.55
N TYR A 13 -2.18 -16.13 -2.75
CA TYR A 13 -1.95 -17.55 -3.00
C TYR A 13 -1.03 -18.11 -1.92
N ILE A 14 -1.43 -19.22 -1.33
CA ILE A 14 -0.77 -19.81 -0.17
C ILE A 14 -0.33 -21.23 -0.53
N LYS A 15 0.93 -21.54 -0.27
CA LYS A 15 1.42 -22.92 -0.26
C LYS A 15 2.00 -23.18 1.12
N ARG A 16 1.54 -24.25 1.76
CA ARG A 16 1.94 -24.63 3.11
C ARG A 16 2.10 -26.14 3.18
N ASP A 17 3.17 -26.58 3.83
CA ASP A 17 3.31 -27.93 4.38
C ASP A 17 3.42 -27.84 5.92
N ASP A 18 3.69 -28.97 6.59
CA ASP A 18 3.68 -29.02 8.05
C ASP A 18 4.78 -28.15 8.70
N GLN A 19 5.86 -27.83 7.97
CA GLN A 19 7.00 -27.10 8.49
C GLN A 19 7.09 -25.67 7.92
N ASP A 20 6.80 -25.52 6.64
CA ASP A 20 7.04 -24.30 5.89
C ASP A 20 5.81 -23.73 5.19
N MET A 21 5.82 -22.42 5.03
CA MET A 21 4.77 -21.66 4.36
C MET A 21 5.39 -20.63 3.43
N ILE A 22 4.77 -20.46 2.27
CA ILE A 22 5.01 -19.33 1.38
C ILE A 22 3.70 -18.72 0.89
N LEU A 23 3.66 -17.40 0.95
CA LEU A 23 2.59 -16.54 0.47
C LEU A 23 3.07 -15.82 -0.80
N VAL A 24 2.20 -15.78 -1.80
CA VAL A 24 2.36 -14.99 -3.01
C VAL A 24 1.19 -14.02 -3.05
N VAL A 25 1.47 -12.72 -2.95
CA VAL A 25 0.47 -11.66 -3.06
C VAL A 25 0.67 -10.96 -4.39
N LEU A 26 -0.40 -10.86 -5.16
CA LEU A 26 -0.44 -10.23 -6.48
C LEU A 26 -1.04 -8.83 -6.37
N TYR A 27 -0.40 -7.87 -7.02
CA TYR A 27 -1.01 -6.58 -7.29
C TYR A 27 -0.58 -6.09 -8.67
N VAL A 28 -1.51 -6.10 -9.62
CA VAL A 28 -1.24 -5.74 -11.03
C VAL A 28 0.00 -6.51 -11.53
N ASP A 29 1.10 -5.81 -11.82
CA ASP A 29 2.34 -6.39 -12.36
C ASP A 29 3.32 -6.83 -11.24
N ASP A 30 3.05 -6.46 -9.99
CA ASP A 30 3.92 -6.71 -8.85
C ASP A 30 3.55 -7.99 -8.09
N LEU A 31 4.58 -8.70 -7.65
CA LEU A 31 4.50 -9.90 -6.83
C LEU A 31 5.23 -9.68 -5.51
N ILE A 32 4.52 -9.82 -4.39
CA ILE A 32 5.14 -9.90 -3.06
C ILE A 32 5.20 -11.36 -2.62
N LEU A 33 6.40 -11.77 -2.22
CA LEU A 33 6.65 -13.10 -1.69
C LEU A 33 7.02 -13.01 -0.20
N ALA A 34 6.34 -13.77 0.64
CA ALA A 34 6.68 -13.93 2.05
C ALA A 34 6.79 -15.42 2.37
N SER A 35 7.91 -15.85 2.94
CA SER A 35 8.21 -17.26 3.20
C SER A 35 8.78 -17.45 4.59
N SER A 36 8.46 -18.56 5.24
CA SER A 36 9.12 -19.01 6.48
C SER A 36 10.56 -19.51 6.24
N ASN A 37 10.86 -19.91 5.01
CA ASN A 37 12.12 -20.54 4.63
C ASN A 37 12.72 -19.88 3.38
N ASN A 38 14.02 -19.55 3.45
CA ASN A 38 14.76 -18.89 2.37
C ASN A 38 14.96 -19.78 1.13
N GLU A 39 15.13 -21.09 1.30
CA GLU A 39 15.24 -22.03 0.18
C GLU A 39 13.91 -22.15 -0.56
N LEU A 40 12.80 -22.20 0.19
CA LEU A 40 11.45 -22.18 -0.37
C LEU A 40 11.18 -20.87 -1.14
N LEU A 41 11.64 -19.73 -0.60
CA LEU A 41 11.56 -18.44 -1.29
C LEU A 41 12.36 -18.45 -2.59
N LYS A 42 13.62 -18.89 -2.56
CA LYS A 42 14.53 -18.91 -3.72
C LYS A 42 14.02 -19.84 -4.82
N SER A 43 13.59 -21.05 -4.45
CA SER A 43 13.02 -22.02 -5.41
C SER A 43 11.72 -21.52 -6.04
N THR A 44 10.88 -20.82 -5.26
CA THR A 44 9.65 -20.22 -5.78
C THR A 44 9.94 -19.06 -6.74
N LYS A 45 10.87 -18.16 -6.39
CA LYS A 45 11.34 -17.10 -7.30
C LYS A 45 11.81 -17.69 -8.64
N MET A 46 12.69 -18.70 -8.60
CA MET A 46 13.18 -19.37 -9.81
C MET A 46 12.06 -20.03 -10.63
N ALA A 47 11.09 -20.67 -9.97
CA ALA A 47 9.97 -21.32 -10.64
C ALA A 47 9.00 -20.32 -11.31
N LEU A 48 8.87 -19.11 -10.75
CA LEU A 48 8.09 -18.01 -11.32
C LEU A 48 8.85 -17.36 -12.47
N SER A 49 10.13 -17.02 -12.30
CA SER A 49 10.97 -16.43 -13.36
C SER A 49 11.17 -17.33 -14.58
N LYS A 50 11.03 -18.66 -14.43
CA LYS A 50 11.04 -19.59 -15.57
C LYS A 50 9.76 -19.51 -16.40
N ARG A 51 8.64 -19.10 -15.80
CA ARG A 51 7.31 -19.06 -16.45
C ARG A 51 6.91 -17.67 -16.92
N PHE A 52 7.39 -16.64 -16.23
CA PHE A 52 7.04 -15.25 -16.46
C PHE A 52 8.31 -14.42 -16.60
N GLU A 53 8.30 -13.48 -17.52
CA GLU A 53 9.32 -12.44 -17.58
C GLU A 53 9.13 -11.53 -16.36
N MET A 54 10.05 -11.63 -15.40
CA MET A 54 9.98 -10.87 -14.15
C MET A 54 11.38 -10.60 -13.61
N THR A 55 11.51 -9.49 -12.90
CA THR A 55 12.76 -9.07 -12.24
C THR A 55 12.58 -9.14 -10.73
N ASP A 56 13.55 -9.74 -10.05
CA ASP A 56 13.59 -9.70 -8.58
C ASP A 56 14.09 -8.33 -8.12
N LEU A 57 13.20 -7.55 -7.50
CA LEU A 57 13.52 -6.23 -6.95
C LEU A 57 14.19 -6.30 -5.57
N GLY A 58 14.40 -7.51 -5.03
CA GLY A 58 15.04 -7.73 -3.75
C GLY A 58 14.07 -7.65 -2.57
N GLU A 59 14.51 -7.07 -1.46
CA GLU A 59 13.66 -6.91 -0.28
C GLU A 59 12.58 -5.86 -0.50
N LEU A 60 11.39 -6.14 0.02
CA LEU A 60 10.24 -5.24 -0.06
C LEU A 60 10.48 -3.98 0.79
N ASN A 61 10.85 -2.90 0.11
CA ASN A 61 11.05 -1.58 0.72
C ASN A 61 9.93 -0.59 0.38
N TYR A 62 9.24 -0.79 -0.74
CA TYR A 62 8.14 0.06 -1.20
C TYR A 62 7.03 -0.77 -1.84
N PHE A 63 5.78 -0.44 -1.52
CA PHE A 63 4.59 -1.04 -2.13
C PHE A 63 3.43 -0.05 -2.09
N LEU A 64 2.74 0.17 -3.22
CA LEU A 64 1.58 1.09 -3.31
C LEU A 64 1.85 2.50 -2.74
N GLY A 65 3.06 3.03 -2.94
CA GLY A 65 3.45 4.33 -2.39
C GLY A 65 3.72 4.34 -0.88
N MET A 66 3.61 3.18 -0.21
CA MET A 66 4.03 2.99 1.17
C MET A 66 5.47 2.51 1.21
N GLU A 67 6.27 3.10 2.09
CA GLU A 67 7.59 2.60 2.47
C GLU A 67 7.41 1.56 3.58
N ILE A 68 8.04 0.41 3.40
CA ILE A 68 8.00 -0.72 4.33
C ILE A 68 9.41 -0.91 4.88
N LYS A 69 9.53 -0.92 6.20
CA LYS A 69 10.78 -1.20 6.92
C LYS A 69 10.61 -2.45 7.75
N ASN A 70 11.44 -3.45 7.46
CA ASN A 70 11.44 -4.72 8.17
C ASN A 70 12.69 -4.79 9.06
N ASP A 71 12.53 -4.64 10.36
CA ASP A 71 13.60 -4.92 11.32
C ASP A 71 13.60 -6.41 11.67
N ARG A 72 14.50 -7.15 11.02
CA ARG A 72 14.63 -8.60 11.22
C ARG A 72 15.11 -8.97 12.62
N LYS A 73 15.79 -8.07 13.34
CA LYS A 73 16.31 -8.36 14.69
C LYS A 73 15.19 -8.33 15.72
N THR A 74 14.29 -7.37 15.60
CA THR A 74 13.15 -7.19 16.53
C THR A 74 11.87 -7.85 16.02
N GLY A 75 11.80 -8.23 14.74
CA GLY A 75 10.60 -8.72 14.08
C GLY A 75 9.60 -7.61 13.76
N MET A 76 9.96 -6.34 13.94
CA MET A 76 9.07 -5.21 13.73
C MET A 76 8.94 -4.87 12.25
N VAL A 77 7.71 -4.72 11.78
CA VAL A 77 7.39 -4.23 10.45
C VAL A 77 6.75 -2.84 10.59
N THR A 78 7.38 -1.83 10.01
CA THR A 78 6.89 -0.45 10.01
C THR A 78 6.46 -0.06 8.61
N VAL A 79 5.25 0.47 8.49
CA VAL A 79 4.72 1.03 7.25
C VAL A 79 4.62 2.54 7.40
N GLN A 80 5.20 3.30 6.46
CA GLN A 80 5.21 4.76 6.51
C GLN A 80 5.03 5.39 5.12
N GLN A 81 4.49 6.59 5.05
CA GLN A 81 4.25 7.33 3.80
C GLN A 81 4.91 8.71 3.81
N THR A 82 6.08 8.82 4.44
CA THR A 82 6.79 10.10 4.63
C THR A 82 7.05 10.85 3.31
N LYS A 83 7.37 10.13 2.23
CA LYS A 83 7.57 10.74 0.89
C LYS A 83 6.30 11.35 0.34
N PHE A 84 5.18 10.64 0.44
CA PHE A 84 3.88 11.13 0.02
C PHE A 84 3.49 12.38 0.81
N LEU A 85 3.57 12.32 2.15
CA LEU A 85 3.27 13.47 3.01
C LEU A 85 4.13 14.69 2.67
N LYS A 86 5.43 14.51 2.43
CA LYS A 86 6.30 15.61 1.98
C LYS A 86 5.84 16.19 0.64
N SER A 87 5.49 15.34 -0.33
CA SER A 87 5.00 15.81 -1.64
C SER A 87 3.69 16.61 -1.52
N VAL A 88 2.79 16.19 -0.62
CA VAL A 88 1.56 16.93 -0.32
C VAL A 88 1.88 18.28 0.30
N LEU A 89 2.75 18.33 1.32
CA LEU A 89 3.14 19.59 1.94
C LEU A 89 3.74 20.56 0.91
N THR A 90 4.65 20.09 0.05
CA THR A 90 5.24 20.92 -1.00
C THR A 90 4.22 21.39 -2.04
N LYS A 91 3.29 20.52 -2.46
CA LYS A 91 2.23 20.86 -3.42
C LYS A 91 1.36 22.03 -2.92
N PHE A 92 1.12 22.12 -1.62
CA PHE A 92 0.31 23.18 -1.01
C PHE A 92 1.14 24.31 -0.38
N GLY A 93 2.46 24.33 -0.58
CA GLY A 93 3.36 25.35 -0.01
C GLY A 93 3.43 25.33 1.52
N MET A 94 3.22 24.17 2.11
CA MET A 94 3.11 23.96 3.56
C MET A 94 4.39 23.41 4.20
N ASP A 95 5.52 23.37 3.47
CA ASP A 95 6.79 22.77 3.90
C ASP A 95 7.31 23.31 5.24
N ASN A 96 7.03 24.58 5.50
CA ASN A 96 7.46 25.33 6.68
C ASN A 96 6.32 25.58 7.68
N SER A 97 5.18 24.91 7.52
CA SER A 97 4.03 25.07 8.42
C SER A 97 4.37 24.59 9.82
N LYS A 98 3.91 25.32 10.85
CA LYS A 98 4.09 24.90 12.23
C LYS A 98 3.21 23.67 12.52
N PRO A 99 3.76 22.58 13.09
CA PRO A 99 2.95 21.44 13.47
C PRO A 99 1.99 21.84 14.59
N VAL A 100 0.72 21.47 14.44
CA VAL A 100 -0.34 21.67 15.44
C VAL A 100 -1.06 20.34 15.67
N LYS A 101 -1.49 20.09 16.91
CA LYS A 101 -2.19 18.84 17.26
C LYS A 101 -3.52 18.69 16.53
N THR A 102 -4.20 19.81 16.31
CA THR A 102 -5.47 19.88 15.60
C THR A 102 -5.33 20.91 14.48
N PRO A 103 -5.20 20.48 13.21
CA PRO A 103 -5.08 21.39 12.07
C PRO A 103 -6.46 21.97 11.74
N GLN A 104 -6.94 22.85 12.60
CA GLN A 104 -8.13 23.64 12.37
C GLN A 104 -7.82 25.07 12.82
N ASP A 105 -8.26 26.05 12.03
CA ASP A 105 -8.18 27.45 12.45
C ASP A 105 -9.01 27.63 13.74
N PRO A 106 -8.40 28.02 14.88
CA PRO A 106 -9.11 28.20 16.15
C PRO A 106 -10.25 29.20 16.07
N GLY A 107 -10.23 30.12 15.09
CA GLY A 107 -11.26 31.12 14.87
C GLY A 107 -12.40 30.70 13.93
N LEU A 108 -12.32 29.50 13.32
CA LEU A 108 -13.31 29.06 12.34
C LEU A 108 -14.65 28.76 13.00
N LYS A 109 -15.62 29.66 12.80
CA LYS A 109 -17.03 29.44 13.17
C LYS A 109 -17.77 28.82 12.01
N LEU A 110 -18.04 27.52 12.11
CA LEU A 110 -18.89 26.82 11.16
C LEU A 110 -20.33 27.31 11.29
N THR A 111 -20.94 27.68 10.16
CA THR A 111 -22.35 28.06 10.08
C THR A 111 -23.08 27.15 9.11
N LYS A 112 -24.41 27.03 9.25
CA LYS A 112 -25.23 26.19 8.34
C LYS A 112 -25.09 26.58 6.87
N ASN A 113 -24.73 27.84 6.58
CA ASN A 113 -24.55 28.34 5.21
C ASN A 113 -23.22 27.88 4.58
N MET A 114 -22.29 27.34 5.38
CA MET A 114 -21.03 26.76 4.92
C MET A 114 -21.16 25.27 4.57
N CYS A 115 -22.30 24.65 4.87
CA CYS A 115 -22.66 23.36 4.32
C CYS A 115 -23.02 23.56 2.85
N GLU A 116 -22.48 22.75 1.94
CA GLU A 116 -22.91 22.71 0.55
C GLU A 116 -24.43 22.48 0.52
N GLN A 117 -25.19 23.51 0.09
CA GLN A 117 -26.65 23.53 0.22
C GLN A 117 -27.37 22.64 -0.80
N GLU A 118 -26.63 22.08 -1.75
CA GLU A 118 -27.15 21.13 -2.73
C GLU A 118 -26.27 19.88 -2.77
N CYS A 119 -26.89 18.70 -2.64
CA CYS A 119 -26.27 17.39 -2.90
C CYS A 119 -25.94 17.21 -4.40
N LYS A 120 -25.26 18.16 -5.05
CA LYS A 120 -24.68 17.99 -6.39
C LYS A 120 -23.36 17.21 -6.36
N HIS A 121 -22.93 16.82 -5.16
CA HIS A 121 -21.69 16.08 -4.94
C HIS A 121 -21.69 14.73 -5.67
N GLU A 122 -22.84 14.04 -5.69
CA GLU A 122 -23.00 12.75 -6.38
C GLU A 122 -22.90 12.88 -7.90
N ASP A 123 -23.55 13.88 -8.50
CA ASP A 123 -23.47 14.15 -9.96
C ASP A 123 -22.05 14.53 -10.40
N THR A 124 -21.30 15.22 -9.53
CA THR A 124 -19.94 15.66 -9.82
C THR A 124 -18.94 14.51 -9.68
N MET A 125 -19.08 13.66 -8.64
CA MET A 125 -18.19 12.52 -8.41
C MET A 125 -18.37 11.39 -9.44
N CYS A 126 -19.56 11.25 -10.02
CA CYS A 126 -19.82 10.24 -11.04
C CYS A 126 -18.96 10.43 -12.31
N ASN A 127 -18.49 11.66 -12.57
CA ASN A 127 -17.68 12.03 -13.73
C ASN A 127 -16.18 12.21 -13.46
N VAL A 128 -15.73 11.99 -12.21
CA VAL A 128 -14.31 12.05 -11.87
C VAL A 128 -13.79 10.62 -11.68
N PRO A 129 -12.97 10.09 -12.60
CA PRO A 129 -12.36 8.78 -12.42
C PRO A 129 -11.58 8.75 -11.10
N TYR A 130 -11.71 7.68 -10.31
CA TYR A 130 -11.03 7.53 -9.02
C TYR A 130 -9.52 7.78 -9.08
N ARG A 131 -8.92 7.49 -10.24
CA ARG A 131 -7.49 7.73 -10.54
C ARG A 131 -7.09 9.21 -10.59
N SER A 132 -8.05 10.12 -10.80
CA SER A 132 -7.82 11.57 -10.86
C SER A 132 -7.98 12.26 -9.50
N ALA A 133 -8.47 11.55 -8.49
CA ALA A 133 -8.67 12.06 -7.13
C ALA A 133 -7.45 11.87 -6.21
N VAL A 134 -6.39 11.24 -6.71
CA VAL A 134 -5.11 11.00 -6.03
C VAL A 134 -3.95 11.66 -6.77
#